data_AF-E9HRA5-F1
#
_entry.id   AF-E9HRA5-F1
#
_cell.length_a   1.000
_cell.length_b   1.000
_cell.length_c   1.000
_cell.angle_alpha   90.00
_cell.angle_beta   90.00
_cell.angle_gamma   90.00
#
_symmetry.space_group_name_H-M   'P 1'
#
loop_
_entity.id
_entity.type
_entity.pdbx_description
1 polymer ?
#
loop_
_entity_poly.entity_id
_entity_poly.type
_entity_poly.pdbx_seq_one_letter_code
_entity_poly.pdbx_strand_id
1 'polypeptide(L)'
;NLVGMIGTIKSPNYLAAYPDSADFRWKIVTVPGTSIRLLFALFETQEKFDYVSYVYDGPTVNSPLLLEKSGLSSTPFAVNSSSNEMLVRFTSDENITLPGYGVLYRVNLLNS
;
A
#
# COMPACT_ATOMS: atom_id res chain seq x y z
N ASN A 1 -6.74 10.48 -5.12
CA ASN A 1 -7.84 9.88 -4.34
C ASN A 1 -8.45 8.75 -5.14
N LEU A 2 -8.46 7.54 -4.58
CA LEU A 2 -9.18 6.40 -5.16
C LEU A 2 -10.58 6.35 -4.54
N VAL A 3 -11.61 6.34 -5.38
CA VAL A 3 -13.04 6.34 -5.02
C VAL A 3 -13.70 5.10 -5.63
N GLY A 4 -14.27 4.24 -4.80
CA GLY A 4 -14.91 2.99 -5.23
C GLY A 4 -14.88 1.91 -4.13
N MET A 5 -15.73 0.89 -4.24
CA MET A 5 -15.75 -0.23 -3.28
C MET A 5 -14.61 -1.22 -3.50
N ILE A 6 -13.99 -1.20 -4.68
CA ILE A 6 -12.87 -2.05 -5.08
C ILE A 6 -11.98 -1.24 -6.03
N GLY A 7 -10.66 -1.43 -5.96
CA GLY A 7 -9.75 -0.96 -7.01
C GLY A 7 -8.34 -1.48 -6.80
N THR A 8 -7.39 -1.01 -7.63
CA THR A 8 -6.00 -1.46 -7.54
C THR A 8 -5.05 -0.30 -7.30
N ILE A 9 -4.04 -0.53 -6.46
CA ILE A 9 -2.86 0.30 -6.29
C ILE A 9 -1.69 -0.52 -6.82
N LYS A 10 -0.83 0.10 -7.60
CA LYS A 10 0.32 -0.57 -8.18
C LYS A 10 1.55 0.30 -7.94
N SER A 11 2.69 -0.33 -7.69
CA SER A 11 3.97 0.38 -7.80
C SER A 11 4.09 1.01 -9.19
N PRO A 12 4.79 2.15 -9.32
CA PRO A 12 5.05 2.73 -10.63
C PRO A 12 5.74 1.69 -11.54
N ASN A 13 5.40 1.70 -12.83
CA ASN A 13 5.88 0.73 -13.82
C ASN A 13 5.55 -0.75 -13.55
N TYR A 14 4.58 -1.07 -12.68
CA TYR A 14 4.12 -2.43 -12.37
C TYR A 14 4.33 -3.47 -13.49
N LEU A 15 5.08 -4.54 -13.16
CA LEU A 15 5.69 -5.56 -14.03
C LEU A 15 7.04 -5.18 -14.67
N ALA A 16 7.50 -3.95 -14.47
CA ALA A 16 8.85 -3.47 -14.69
C ALA A 16 9.36 -2.79 -13.42
N ALA A 17 10.63 -2.41 -13.43
CA ALA A 17 11.29 -1.86 -12.25
C ALA A 17 10.73 -0.47 -11.88
N TYR A 18 10.45 -0.24 -10.58
CA TYR A 18 10.05 1.08 -10.09
C TYR A 18 11.18 2.11 -10.24
N PRO A 19 10.89 3.44 -10.28
CA PRO A 19 11.91 4.48 -10.28
C PRO A 19 12.78 4.46 -9.02
N ASP A 20 14.04 4.85 -9.15
CA ASP A 20 14.91 5.23 -8.03
C ASP A 20 14.42 6.53 -7.37
N SER A 21 14.82 6.75 -6.12
CA SER A 21 14.51 7.95 -5.32
C SER A 21 13.01 8.30 -5.28
N ALA A 22 12.14 7.29 -5.26
CA ALA A 22 10.71 7.49 -5.31
C ALA A 22 10.13 7.90 -3.95
N ASP A 23 9.10 8.75 -3.94
CA ASP A 23 8.17 8.91 -2.80
C ASP A 23 6.75 9.03 -3.35
N PHE A 24 6.09 7.88 -3.51
CA PHE A 24 4.71 7.82 -3.97
C PHE A 24 3.76 7.62 -2.80
N ARG A 25 2.64 8.32 -2.84
CA ARG A 25 1.61 8.29 -1.80
C ARG A 25 0.23 8.15 -2.42
N TRP A 26 -0.53 7.18 -1.94
CA TRP A 26 -1.91 6.96 -2.31
C TRP A 26 -2.79 7.10 -1.08
N LYS A 27 -3.57 8.19 -1.03
CA LYS A 27 -4.65 8.35 -0.07
C LYS A 27 -5.91 7.66 -0.59
N ILE A 28 -6.42 6.71 0.19
CA ILE A 28 -7.69 6.03 -0.05
C ILE A 28 -8.70 6.61 0.95
N VAL A 29 -9.81 7.13 0.45
CA VAL A 29 -10.90 7.67 1.26
C VAL A 29 -12.19 7.07 0.75
N THR A 30 -12.95 6.48 1.65
CA THR A 30 -14.19 5.75 1.37
C THR A 30 -15.33 6.31 2.23
N VAL A 31 -16.51 5.70 2.17
CA VAL A 31 -17.70 6.19 2.89
C VAL A 31 -17.51 6.02 4.41
N PRO A 32 -17.88 7.01 5.26
CA PRO A 32 -17.88 6.81 6.71
C PRO A 32 -18.65 5.57 7.15
N GLY A 33 -18.19 4.92 8.23
CA GLY A 33 -18.76 3.64 8.70
C GLY A 33 -18.27 2.41 7.93
N THR A 34 -17.20 2.56 7.13
CA THR A 34 -16.55 1.45 6.42
C THR A 34 -15.09 1.33 6.80
N SER A 35 -14.46 0.21 6.44
CA SER A 35 -13.03 -0.02 6.52
C SER A 35 -12.44 -0.46 5.19
N ILE A 36 -11.13 -0.35 5.06
CA ILE A 36 -10.38 -0.60 3.83
C ILE A 36 -9.49 -1.81 4.06
N ARG A 37 -9.61 -2.80 3.17
CA ARG A 37 -8.73 -3.97 3.13
C ARG A 37 -7.83 -3.90 1.91
N LEU A 38 -6.51 -3.90 2.13
CA LEU A 38 -5.51 -4.11 1.08
C LEU A 38 -5.16 -5.59 1.00
N LEU A 39 -5.09 -6.12 -0.21
CA LEU A 39 -4.61 -7.47 -0.52
C LEU A 39 -3.42 -7.35 -1.46
N PHE A 40 -2.25 -7.71 -0.97
CA PHE A 40 -1.00 -7.77 -1.74
C PHE A 40 -0.91 -9.17 -2.35
N ALA A 41 -0.96 -9.26 -3.68
CA ALA A 41 -0.88 -10.55 -4.38
C ALA A 41 0.58 -10.98 -4.62
N LEU A 42 1.43 -10.00 -4.93
CA LEU A 42 2.87 -10.13 -5.08
C LEU A 42 3.51 -8.87 -4.50
N PHE A 43 4.63 -9.04 -3.82
CA PHE A 43 5.41 -7.95 -3.24
C PHE A 43 6.89 -8.27 -3.38
N GLU A 44 7.62 -7.42 -4.10
CA GLU A 44 9.05 -7.56 -4.34
C GLU A 44 9.70 -6.18 -4.41
N THR A 45 10.31 -5.76 -3.30
CA THR A 45 11.14 -4.56 -3.21
C THR A 45 12.53 -4.96 -2.73
N GLN A 46 13.52 -4.08 -2.85
CA GLN A 46 14.85 -4.34 -2.34
C GLN A 46 14.76 -4.51 -0.82
N GLU A 47 15.40 -5.55 -0.30
CA GLU A 47 15.41 -5.83 1.14
C GLU A 47 16.26 -4.78 1.86
N LYS A 48 15.74 -4.18 2.94
CA LYS A 48 16.44 -3.23 3.85
C LYS A 48 16.93 -1.90 3.26
N PHE A 49 16.88 -1.69 1.95
CA PHE A 49 17.40 -0.50 1.29
C PHE A 49 16.28 0.39 0.71
N ASP A 50 15.26 -0.20 0.09
CA ASP A 50 14.02 0.51 -0.19
C ASP A 50 13.22 0.69 1.10
N TYR A 51 12.98 1.93 1.47
CA TYR A 51 12.12 2.25 2.61
C TYR A 51 10.64 2.07 2.21
N VAL A 52 10.24 0.80 2.20
CA VAL A 52 8.97 0.27 2.69
C VAL A 52 7.67 0.83 2.10
N SER A 53 6.82 -0.08 1.63
CA SER A 53 5.38 0.18 1.47
C SER A 53 4.72 0.38 2.84
N TYR A 54 4.80 1.58 3.39
CA TYR A 54 4.14 1.95 4.63
C TYR A 54 2.63 2.04 4.42
N VAL A 55 1.88 1.33 5.27
CA VAL A 55 0.42 1.43 5.31
C VAL A 55 0.02 2.05 6.65
N TYR A 56 -0.66 3.19 6.62
CA TYR A 56 -1.09 3.92 7.81
C TYR A 56 -2.62 3.87 7.97
N ASP A 57 -3.08 3.67 9.20
CA ASP A 57 -4.49 3.64 9.60
C ASP A 57 -5.08 5.04 9.73
N GLY A 58 -5.17 5.73 8.59
CA GLY A 58 -5.70 7.08 8.51
C GLY A 58 -5.06 7.90 7.39
N PRO A 59 -5.34 9.21 7.36
CA PRO A 59 -5.06 10.03 6.20
C PRO A 59 -3.60 10.48 6.05
N THR A 60 -2.74 10.28 7.06
CA THR A 60 -1.39 10.88 7.12
C THR A 60 -0.33 9.91 7.62
N VAL A 61 0.95 10.27 7.45
CA VAL A 61 2.09 9.53 8.02
C VAL A 61 2.17 9.59 9.56
N ASN A 62 1.37 10.46 10.19
CA ASN A 62 1.24 10.54 11.64
C ASN A 62 0.15 9.60 12.18
N SER A 63 -0.63 8.96 11.30
CA SER A 63 -1.61 7.95 11.68
C SER A 63 -0.91 6.64 12.11
N PRO A 64 -1.57 5.76 12.88
CA PRO A 64 -0.96 4.50 13.32
C PRO A 64 -0.43 3.66 12.15
N LEU A 65 0.77 3.12 12.28
CA LEU A 65 1.38 2.28 11.25
C LEU A 65 0.81 0.85 11.33
N LEU A 66 0.20 0.39 10.24
CA LEU A 66 -0.37 -0.96 10.11
C LEU A 66 0.59 -1.96 9.50
N LEU A 67 1.45 -1.51 8.59
CA LEU A 67 2.43 -2.37 7.92
C LEU A 67 3.68 -1.59 7.57
N GLU A 68 4.82 -2.19 7.93
CA GLU A 68 6.14 -1.86 7.41
C GLU A 68 6.74 -3.15 6.83
N LYS A 69 6.94 -3.22 5.51
CA LYS A 69 7.51 -4.38 4.83
C LYS A 69 8.42 -3.99 3.65
N SER A 70 9.51 -4.73 3.49
CA SER A 70 10.40 -4.74 2.32
C SER A 70 10.81 -6.18 1.96
N GLY A 71 11.52 -6.35 0.84
CA GLY A 71 11.98 -7.66 0.36
C GLY A 71 10.93 -8.41 -0.47
N LEU A 72 11.13 -9.72 -0.62
CA LEU A 72 10.21 -10.60 -1.36
C LEU A 72 9.15 -11.21 -0.43
N SER A 73 7.90 -11.19 -0.88
CA SER A 73 6.80 -11.98 -0.33
C SER A 73 6.10 -12.73 -1.45
N SER A 74 6.34 -14.04 -1.52
CA SER A 74 5.73 -14.93 -2.51
C SER A 74 4.33 -15.40 -2.12
N THR A 75 3.91 -15.18 -0.87
CA THR A 75 2.57 -15.49 -0.38
C THR A 75 1.72 -14.21 -0.27
N PRO A 76 0.45 -14.24 -0.72
CA PRO A 76 -0.45 -13.12 -0.55
C PRO A 76 -0.71 -12.81 0.92
N PHE A 77 -0.81 -11.52 1.25
CA PHE A 77 -1.11 -11.04 2.59
C PHE A 77 -2.05 -9.83 2.53
N ALA A 78 -2.70 -9.54 3.66
CA ALA A 78 -3.69 -8.46 3.73
C ALA A 78 -3.48 -7.55 4.95
N VAL A 79 -3.89 -6.30 4.79
CA VAL A 79 -3.89 -5.27 5.83
C VAL A 79 -5.28 -4.64 5.87
N ASN A 80 -5.82 -4.39 7.06
CA ASN A 80 -7.12 -3.76 7.24
C ASN A 80 -6.96 -2.45 8.03
N SER A 81 -7.62 -1.38 7.61
CA SER A 81 -7.81 -0.19 8.44
C SER A 81 -8.91 -0.39 9.47
N SER A 82 -8.89 0.45 10.51
CA SER A 82 -10.01 0.62 11.44
C SER A 82 -11.04 1.65 10.96
N SER A 83 -10.68 2.48 9.98
CA SER A 83 -11.50 3.59 9.48
C SER A 83 -11.66 3.60 7.96
N ASN A 84 -12.44 4.55 7.46
CA ASN A 84 -12.68 4.78 6.04
C ASN A 84 -11.56 5.56 5.33
N GLU A 85 -10.45 5.83 6.02
CA GLU A 85 -9.26 6.49 5.46
C GLU A 85 -8.01 5.64 5.66
N MET A 86 -7.17 5.55 4.64
CA MET A 86 -5.89 4.85 4.68
C MET A 86 -4.87 5.54 3.77
N LEU A 87 -3.62 5.59 4.21
CA LEU A 87 -2.50 6.09 3.42
C LEU A 87 -1.54 4.94 3.10
N VAL A 88 -1.25 4.75 1.82
CA VAL A 88 -0.16 3.88 1.35
C VAL A 88 0.97 4.78 0.88
N ARG A 89 2.20 4.58 1.36
CA ARG A 89 3.40 5.27 0.92
C ARG A 89 4.43 4.25 0.47
N PHE A 90 5.12 4.53 -0.64
CA PHE A 90 6.24 3.73 -1.12
C PHE A 90 7.43 4.63 -1.37
N THR A 91 8.59 4.25 -0.85
CA THR A 91 9.85 4.93 -1.17
C THR A 91 10.93 3.94 -1.61
N SER A 92 11.81 4.41 -2.51
CA SER A 92 12.98 3.66 -3.00
C SER A 92 14.25 4.49 -2.80
N ASP A 93 15.40 3.82 -2.74
CA ASP A 93 16.71 4.48 -2.65
C ASP A 93 17.29 4.82 -4.04
N GLU A 94 18.58 5.20 -4.09
CA GLU A 94 19.28 5.59 -5.32
C GLU A 94 19.79 4.38 -6.16
N ASN A 95 19.63 3.12 -5.72
CA ASN A 95 20.20 1.96 -6.42
C ASN A 95 19.38 0.67 -6.27
N ILE A 96 19.22 -0.06 -7.38
CA ILE A 96 18.50 -1.35 -7.51
C ILE A 96 16.98 -1.17 -7.47
N THR A 97 16.34 -1.60 -8.56
CA THR A 97 14.89 -1.50 -8.72
C THR A 97 14.32 -2.86 -9.12
N LEU A 98 13.21 -3.26 -8.50
CA LEU A 98 12.58 -4.57 -8.65
C LEU A 98 11.12 -4.43 -9.16
N PRO A 99 10.40 -5.53 -9.48
CA PRO A 99 9.05 -5.45 -10.04
C PRO A 99 8.00 -4.74 -9.17
N GLY A 100 8.27 -4.53 -7.88
CA GLY A 100 7.44 -3.79 -6.95
C GLY A 100 6.25 -4.61 -6.46
N TYR A 101 5.05 -4.02 -6.44
CA TYR A 101 3.87 -4.67 -5.87
C TYR A 101 2.57 -4.28 -6.56
N GLY A 102 1.62 -5.21 -6.50
CA GLY A 102 0.24 -5.01 -6.92
C GLY A 102 -0.70 -5.25 -5.75
N VAL A 103 -1.53 -4.27 -5.47
CA VAL A 103 -2.48 -4.28 -4.35
C VAL A 103 -3.89 -4.13 -4.88
N LEU A 104 -4.77 -5.03 -4.43
CA LEU A 104 -6.22 -4.85 -4.55
C LEU A 104 -6.72 -4.22 -3.26
N TYR A 105 -7.38 -3.07 -3.32
CA TYR A 105 -8.14 -2.55 -2.18
C TYR A 105 -9.62 -2.93 -2.31
N ARG A 106 -10.26 -3.20 -1.17
CA ARG A 106 -11.70 -3.43 -1.04
C ARG A 106 -12.25 -2.67 0.17
N VAL A 107 -13.50 -2.24 0.07
CA VAL A 107 -14.25 -1.61 1.16
C VAL A 107 -15.10 -2.65 1.87
N ASN A 108 -14.97 -2.72 3.19
CA ASN A 108 -15.81 -3.55 4.05
C ASN A 108 -16.78 -2.66 4.83
N LEU A 109 -18.01 -3.11 5.02
CA LEU A 109 -18.91 -2.46 5.96
C LEU A 109 -18.45 -2.79 7.39
N LEU A 110 -18.33 -1.77 8.25
CA LEU A 110 -18.22 -2.02 9.68
C LEU A 110 -19.63 -2.34 10.15
N ASN A 111 -19.87 -3.59 10.56
CA ASN A 111 -21.16 -3.94 11.16
C ASN A 111 -21.31 -3.13 12.45
N SER A 112 -22.42 -2.39 12.55
CA SER A 112 -22.88 -1.71 13.77
C SER A 112 -23.23 -2.70 14.86
#